data_AF-A0A1F6JHF9-F1
#
_entry.id   AF-A0A1F6JHF9-F1
#
_cell.length_a   1.000
_cell.length_b   1.000
_cell.length_c   1.000
_cell.angle_alpha   90.00
_cell.angle_beta   90.00
_cell.angle_gamma   90.00
#
_symmetry.space_group_name_H-M   'P 1'
#
loop_
_entity.id
_entity.type
_entity.pdbx_description
1 polymer ?
#
loop_
_entity_poly.entity_id
_entity_poly.type
_entity_poly.pdbx_seq_one_letter_code
_entity_poly.pdbx_strand_id
1 'polypeptide(L)'
;MKEFISSVRRDRITFNIFVASLGVCVLTIILILLNYLNLPPYIPVFNQLPWGNERLVQTLGVFIPVALFLIVFIFNFGFASFLYTKNNPLLARIVASVTVIVSIMNFLFIIKLLLLIT
;
A
#
# COMPACT_ATOMS: atom_id res chain seq x y z
N MET A 1 9.98 19.77 5.08
CA MET A 1 8.73 18.98 5.24
C MET A 1 7.45 19.82 5.24
N LYS A 2 7.34 20.93 5.99
CA LYS A 2 6.11 21.76 6.01
C LYS A 2 5.67 22.25 4.62
N GLU A 3 6.61 22.65 3.76
CA GLU A 3 6.28 23.09 2.39
C GLU A 3 5.78 21.97 1.47
N PHE A 4 6.24 20.74 1.68
CA PHE A 4 5.82 19.58 0.89
C PHE A 4 4.40 19.13 1.24
N ILE A 5 4.03 19.24 2.52
CA ILE A 5 2.66 18.91 2.95
C ILE A 5 1.70 20.03 2.53
N SER A 6 2.12 21.30 2.60
CA SER A 6 1.27 22.44 2.23
C SER A 6 1.05 22.57 0.73
N SER A 7 1.97 22.09 -0.12
CA SER A 7 1.80 22.04 -1.58
C SER A 7 0.71 21.03 -1.97
N VAL A 8 0.75 19.82 -1.43
CA VAL A 8 -0.25 18.77 -1.70
C VAL A 8 -1.60 19.12 -1.05
N ARG A 9 -1.59 19.65 0.18
CA ARG A 9 -2.82 20.03 0.90
C ARG A 9 -3.59 21.18 0.23
N ARG A 10 -2.92 22.01 -0.58
CA ARG A 10 -3.61 23.04 -1.39
C ARG A 10 -4.58 22.43 -2.39
N ASP A 11 -4.29 21.24 -2.90
CA ASP A 11 -5.22 20.48 -3.74
C ASP A 11 -5.96 19.43 -2.90
N ARG A 12 -7.19 19.78 -2.51
CA ARG A 12 -8.05 18.93 -1.69
C ARG A 12 -8.31 17.57 -2.34
N ILE A 13 -8.34 17.48 -3.67
CA ILE A 13 -8.61 16.22 -4.39
C ILE A 13 -7.42 15.29 -4.19
N THR A 14 -6.21 15.74 -4.53
CA THR A 14 -4.99 14.93 -4.40
C THR A 14 -4.75 14.51 -2.95
N PHE A 15 -4.94 15.44 -2.01
CA PHE A 15 -4.79 15.13 -0.59
C PHE A 15 -5.79 14.07 -0.12
N ASN A 16 -7.07 14.20 -0.48
CA ASN A 16 -8.09 13.22 -0.12
C ASN A 16 -7.80 11.83 -0.72
N ILE A 17 -7.26 11.76 -1.93
CA ILE A 17 -6.85 10.50 -2.56
C ILE A 17 -5.71 9.83 -1.76
N PHE A 18 -4.70 10.57 -1.33
CA PHE A 18 -3.65 10.02 -0.45
C PHE A 18 -4.17 9.61 0.93
N VAL A 19 -5.12 10.36 1.49
CA VAL A 19 -5.78 9.96 2.75
C VAL A 19 -6.58 8.67 2.56
N ALA A 20 -7.28 8.53 1.43
CA ALA A 20 -8.02 7.31 1.10
C ALA A 20 -7.09 6.10 0.96
N SER A 21 -5.93 6.24 0.30
CA SER A 21 -4.97 5.13 0.19
C SER A 21 -4.37 4.72 1.53
N LEU A 22 -4.10 5.68 2.44
CA LEU A 22 -3.74 5.38 3.83
C LEU A 22 -4.89 4.69 4.58
N GLY A 23 -6.12 5.14 4.40
CA GLY A 23 -7.31 4.50 5.00
C GLY A 23 -7.43 3.03 4.58
N VAL A 24 -7.26 2.74 3.29
CA VAL A 24 -7.23 1.36 2.77
C VAL A 24 -6.06 0.58 3.38
N CYS A 25 -4.87 1.16 3.49
CA CYS A 25 -3.72 0.51 4.12
C CYS A 25 -3.97 0.15 5.59
N VAL A 26 -4.61 1.04 6.35
CA VAL A 26 -4.99 0.79 7.75
C VAL A 26 -6.00 -0.35 7.82
N LEU A 27 -7.00 -0.38 6.93
CA LEU A 27 -7.95 -1.50 6.84
C LEU A 27 -7.24 -2.81 6.53
N THR A 28 -6.24 -2.81 5.63
CA THR A 28 -5.41 -3.99 5.35
C THR A 28 -4.69 -4.48 6.60
N ILE A 29 -4.08 -3.58 7.38
CA ILE A 29 -3.39 -3.95 8.63
C ILE A 29 -4.38 -4.54 9.65
N ILE A 30 -5.54 -3.90 9.84
CA ILE A 30 -6.58 -4.39 10.74
C ILE A 30 -7.01 -5.80 10.32
N LEU A 31 -7.25 -6.04 9.03
CA LEU A 31 -7.64 -7.34 8.50
C LEU A 31 -6.59 -8.43 8.79
N ILE A 32 -5.30 -8.11 8.63
CA ILE A 32 -4.20 -9.02 8.97
C ILE A 32 -4.22 -9.32 10.47
N LEU A 33 -4.32 -8.30 11.32
CA LEU A 33 -4.30 -8.46 12.78
C LEU A 33 -5.47 -9.31 13.29
N LEU A 34 -6.67 -9.13 12.74
CA LEU A 34 -7.86 -9.92 13.11
C LEU A 34 -7.70 -11.42 12.79
N ASN A 35 -6.95 -11.76 11.75
CA ASN A 35 -6.72 -13.15 11.34
C ASN A 35 -5.38 -13.72 11.81
N TYR A 36 -4.53 -12.91 12.45
CA TYR A 36 -3.13 -13.24 12.69
C TYR A 36 -2.93 -14.52 13.52
N LEU A 37 -3.77 -14.74 14.52
CA LEU A 37 -3.71 -15.92 15.40
C LEU A 37 -4.08 -17.23 14.68
N ASN A 38 -4.85 -17.14 13.59
CA ASN A 38 -5.30 -18.29 12.80
C ASN A 38 -4.35 -18.60 11.63
N LEU A 39 -3.31 -17.79 11.44
CA LEU A 39 -2.37 -17.98 10.36
C LEU A 39 -1.40 -19.14 10.68
N PRO A 40 -1.06 -19.98 9.68
CA PRO A 40 -0.04 -21.00 9.83
C PRO A 40 1.35 -20.35 10.02
N PRO A 41 2.32 -21.10 10.56
CA PRO A 41 3.68 -20.63 10.75
C PRO A 41 4.37 -20.21 9.42
N TYR A 42 3.93 -20.78 8.30
CA TYR A 42 4.47 -20.52 6.97
C TYR A 42 3.35 -20.19 5.97
N ILE A 43 3.56 -19.11 5.21
CA ILE A 43 2.55 -18.51 4.35
C ILE A 43 3.11 -18.27 2.96
N PRO A 44 2.37 -18.61 1.89
CA PRO A 44 2.81 -18.41 0.52
C PRO A 44 2.62 -16.95 0.06
N VAL A 45 3.49 -16.05 0.50
CA VAL A 45 3.46 -14.63 0.08
C VAL A 45 3.94 -14.48 -1.37
N PHE A 46 4.91 -15.29 -1.80
CA PHE A 46 5.54 -15.14 -3.12
C PHE A 46 4.98 -16.15 -4.14
N ASN A 47 3.87 -15.79 -4.77
CA ASN A 47 3.19 -16.65 -5.76
C ASN A 47 3.96 -16.86 -7.08
N GLN A 48 5.07 -16.14 -7.30
CA GLN A 48 5.90 -16.25 -8.51
C GLN A 48 7.10 -17.20 -8.34
N LEU A 49 7.39 -17.65 -7.12
CA LEU A 49 8.47 -18.59 -6.87
C LEU A 49 8.02 -20.03 -7.17
N PRO A 50 8.98 -20.93 -7.50
CA PRO A 50 8.69 -22.34 -7.70
C PRO A 50 7.85 -22.92 -6.56
N TRP A 51 6.97 -23.85 -6.91
CA TRP A 51 6.18 -24.57 -5.92
C TRP A 51 7.13 -25.32 -4.96
N GLY A 52 6.97 -25.10 -3.65
CA GLY A 52 7.81 -25.72 -2.64
C GLY A 52 8.05 -24.80 -1.45
N ASN A 53 9.18 -24.96 -0.77
CA ASN A 53 9.54 -24.14 0.40
C ASN A 53 9.94 -22.71 0.04
N GLU A 54 10.34 -22.46 -1.21
CA GLU A 54 10.83 -21.16 -1.65
C GLU A 54 9.75 -20.09 -1.68
N ARG A 55 8.47 -20.45 -1.89
CA ARG A 55 7.33 -19.51 -1.84
C ARG A 55 6.90 -19.15 -0.41
N LEU A 56 7.33 -19.94 0.59
CA LEU A 56 6.86 -19.86 1.96
C LEU A 56 7.70 -18.87 2.75
N VAL A 57 7.01 -18.00 3.50
CA VAL A 57 7.62 -17.05 4.43
C VAL A 57 7.02 -17.29 5.80
N GLN A 58 7.77 -17.01 6.87
CA GLN A 58 7.22 -17.00 8.21
C GLN A 58 5.97 -16.10 8.30
N THR A 59 5.07 -16.34 9.25
CA THR A 59 3.81 -15.61 9.43
C THR A 59 3.94 -14.07 9.38
N LEU A 60 5.01 -13.53 9.97
CA LEU A 60 5.33 -12.09 9.93
C LEU A 60 5.51 -11.55 8.50
N GLY A 61 5.85 -12.40 7.54
CA GLY A 61 5.98 -12.08 6.12
C GLY A 61 4.70 -11.57 5.47
N VAL A 62 3.52 -11.76 6.07
CA VAL A 62 2.24 -11.18 5.58
C VAL A 62 2.26 -9.65 5.56
N PHE A 63 3.13 -9.02 6.36
CA PHE A 63 3.29 -7.57 6.34
C PHE A 63 4.23 -7.07 5.22
N ILE A 64 4.91 -7.95 4.47
CA ILE A 64 5.81 -7.54 3.37
C ILE A 64 5.09 -6.69 2.32
N PRO A 65 3.92 -7.10 1.77
CA PRO A 65 3.16 -6.28 0.83
C PRO A 65 2.77 -4.91 1.40
N VAL A 66 2.42 -4.85 2.69
CA VAL A 66 2.08 -3.60 3.39
C VAL A 66 3.31 -2.68 3.49
N ALA A 67 4.45 -3.22 3.89
CA ALA A 67 5.70 -2.46 3.98
C ALA A 67 6.13 -1.92 2.62
N LEU A 68 6.05 -2.73 1.55
CA LEU A 68 6.33 -2.29 0.18
C LEU A 68 5.38 -1.18 -0.26
N PHE A 69 4.08 -1.31 0.03
CA PHE A 69 3.12 -0.25 -0.25
C PHE A 69 3.48 1.06 0.48
N LEU A 70 3.87 1.01 1.76
CA LEU A 70 4.26 2.21 2.50
C LEU A 70 5.48 2.91 1.90
N ILE A 71 6.47 2.16 1.42
CA ILE A 71 7.63 2.72 0.70
C ILE A 71 7.18 3.45 -0.58
N VAL A 72 6.33 2.79 -1.39
CA VAL A 72 5.77 3.38 -2.62
C VAL A 72 4.93 4.61 -2.30
N PHE A 73 4.14 4.58 -1.22
CA PHE A 73 3.32 5.70 -0.77
C PHE A 73 4.19 6.91 -0.40
N ILE A 74 5.23 6.73 0.40
CA ILE A 74 6.13 7.82 0.82
C ILE A 74 6.81 8.44 -0.41
N PHE A 75 7.30 7.60 -1.33
CA PHE A 75 7.91 8.05 -2.59
C PHE A 75 6.90 8.84 -3.44
N ASN A 76 5.70 8.30 -3.67
CA ASN A 76 4.67 8.93 -4.50
C ASN A 76 4.16 10.24 -3.88
N PHE A 77 4.03 10.32 -2.56
CA PHE A 77 3.63 11.56 -1.88
C PHE A 77 4.70 12.64 -2.05
N GLY A 78 5.97 12.30 -1.85
CA GLY A 78 7.09 13.21 -2.09
C GLY A 78 7.18 13.66 -3.54
N PHE A 79 7.03 12.73 -4.48
CA PHE A 79 7.06 13.00 -5.92
C PHE A 79 5.87 13.88 -6.37
N ALA A 80 4.66 13.60 -5.88
CA ALA A 80 3.49 14.44 -6.15
C ALA A 80 3.69 15.87 -5.65
N SER A 81 4.25 16.04 -4.44
CA SER A 81 4.61 17.37 -3.93
C SER A 81 5.62 18.08 -4.83
N PHE A 82 6.65 17.39 -5.30
CA PHE A 82 7.63 17.97 -6.23
C PHE A 82 6.99 18.43 -7.55
N LEU A 83 6.08 17.63 -8.10
CA LEU A 83 5.33 17.97 -9.33
C LEU A 83 4.45 19.22 -9.15
N TYR A 84 3.84 19.41 -7.97
CA TYR A 84 3.10 20.63 -7.65
C TYR A 84 4.01 21.86 -7.64
N THR A 85 5.20 21.77 -7.06
CA THR A 85 6.17 22.87 -7.07
C THR A 85 6.62 23.24 -8.48
N LYS A 86 6.60 22.27 -9.42
CA LYS A 86 6.88 22.49 -10.84
C LYS A 86 5.65 22.90 -11.67
N ASN A 87 4.55 23.27 -11.02
CA ASN A 87 3.30 23.72 -11.66
C ASN A 87 2.64 22.66 -12.57
N ASN A 88 2.82 21.38 -12.26
CA ASN A 88 2.23 20.24 -12.99
C ASN A 88 1.18 19.49 -12.15
N PRO A 89 0.02 20.10 -11.83
CA PRO A 89 -0.97 19.51 -10.93
C PRO A 89 -1.65 18.25 -11.49
N LEU A 90 -1.79 18.16 -12.82
CA LEU A 90 -2.39 17.00 -13.48
C LEU A 90 -1.57 15.72 -13.22
N LEU A 91 -0.25 15.79 -13.37
CA LEU A 91 0.64 14.65 -13.12
C LEU A 91 0.61 14.24 -11.64
N ALA A 92 0.57 15.21 -10.72
CA ALA A 92 0.48 14.92 -9.29
C ALA A 92 -0.82 14.18 -8.93
N ARG A 93 -1.95 14.53 -9.57
CA ARG A 93 -3.23 13.82 -9.42
C ARG A 93 -3.15 12.39 -9.95
N ILE A 94 -2.53 12.17 -11.11
CA ILE A 94 -2.32 10.83 -11.67
C ILE A 94 -1.50 9.96 -10.70
N VAL A 95 -0.41 10.50 -10.15
CA VAL A 95 0.43 9.79 -9.16
C VAL A 95 -0.39 9.42 -7.92
N ALA A 96 -1.22 10.33 -7.41
CA ALA A 96 -2.09 10.04 -6.27
C ALA A 96 -3.12 8.94 -6.61
N SER A 97 -3.79 9.01 -7.77
CA SER A 97 -4.75 8.01 -8.22
C SER A 97 -4.13 6.62 -8.36
N VAL A 98 -2.93 6.53 -8.96
CA VAL A 98 -2.15 5.28 -9.04
C VAL A 98 -1.86 4.75 -7.64
N THR A 99 -1.51 5.63 -6.69
CA THR A 99 -1.24 5.22 -5.30
C THR A 99 -2.45 4.58 -4.63
N VAL A 100 -3.67 5.10 -4.85
CA VAL A 100 -4.91 4.45 -4.38
C VAL A 100 -5.14 3.11 -5.05
N ILE A 101 -4.90 3.00 -6.35
CA ILE A 101 -5.04 1.71 -7.04
C ILE A 101 -4.08 0.68 -6.45
N VAL A 102 -2.82 1.05 -6.21
CA VAL A 102 -1.84 0.15 -5.55
C VAL A 102 -2.28 -0.23 -4.14
N SER A 103 -2.86 0.69 -3.36
CA SER A 103 -3.37 0.36 -2.02
C SER A 103 -4.52 -0.64 -2.06
N ILE A 104 -5.44 -0.49 -3.01
CA ILE A 104 -6.55 -1.42 -3.24
C ILE A 104 -6.03 -2.78 -3.71
N MET A 105 -5.06 -2.81 -4.64
CA MET A 105 -4.43 -4.05 -5.09
C MET A 105 -3.74 -4.78 -3.94
N ASN A 106 -3.05 -4.05 -3.06
CA ASN A 106 -2.45 -4.61 -1.84
C ASN A 106 -3.52 -5.21 -0.90
N PHE A 107 -4.64 -4.52 -0.70
CA PHE A 107 -5.76 -5.02 0.10
C PHE A 107 -6.36 -6.31 -0.48
N LEU A 108 -6.65 -6.33 -1.79
CA LEU A 108 -7.17 -7.51 -2.48
C LEU A 108 -6.19 -8.69 -2.45
N PHE A 109 -4.89 -8.41 -2.57
CA PHE A 109 -3.84 -9.42 -2.43
C PHE A 109 -3.90 -10.09 -1.07
N ILE A 110 -4.02 -9.31 0.02
CA ILE A 110 -4.14 -9.83 1.38
C ILE A 110 -5.43 -10.63 1.56
N ILE A 111 -6.57 -10.15 1.07
CA ILE A 111 -7.83 -10.92 1.11
C ILE A 111 -7.65 -12.27 0.43
N LYS A 112 -7.11 -12.29 -0.79
CA LYS A 112 -6.88 -13.52 -1.55
C LYS A 112 -5.95 -14.47 -0.81
N LEU A 113 -4.89 -13.94 -0.20
CA LEU A 113 -3.94 -14.72 0.58
C LEU A 113 -4.62 -15.36 1.80
N LEU A 114 -5.44 -14.61 2.54
CA LEU A 114 -6.18 -15.13 3.70
C LEU A 114 -7.19 -16.22 3.29
N LEU A 115 -7.93 -16.01 2.21
CA LEU A 115 -8.89 -16.98 1.64
C LEU A 115 -8.24 -18.26 1.11
N LEU A 116 -6.96 -18.22 0.73
CA LEU A 116 -6.24 -19.41 0.28
C LEU A 116 -5.80 -20.30 1.46
N ILE A 117 -5.65 -19.70 2.64
CA ILE A 117 -5.07 -20.33 3.82
C ILE A 117 -6.14 -20.79 4.81
N THR A 118 -7.25 -20.06 4.88
CA THR A 118 -8.44 -20.38 5.70
C THR A 118 -9.39 -21.25 4.91
#